data_AF-Q9BMC4-F1
#
_entry.id   AF-Q9BMC4-F1
#
_cell.length_a   1.000
_cell.length_b   1.000
_cell.length_c   1.000
_cell.angle_alpha   90.00
_cell.angle_beta   90.00
_cell.angle_gamma   90.00
#
_symmetry.space_group_name_H-M   'P 1'
#
loop_
_entity.id
_entity.type
_entity.pdbx_description
1 polymer ?
#
loop_
_entity_poly.entity_id
_entity_poly.type
_entity_poly.pdbx_seq_one_letter_code
_entity_poly.pdbx_strand_id
1 'polypeptide(L)' 'RGMIPHKTKRGQAALARLRVFDGIPPPYDKRRRVCV' A
#
# COMPACT_ATOMS: atom_id res chain seq x y z
N ARG A 1 9.84 -4.15 1.71
CA ARG A 1 9.90 -5.54 1.18
C ARG A 1 10.38 -6.60 2.19
N GLY A 2 11.04 -6.22 3.30
CA GLY A 2 11.59 -7.19 4.27
C GLY A 2 10.54 -8.01 5.05
N MET A 3 9.38 -7.43 5.36
CA MET A 3 8.32 -8.08 6.16
C MET A 3 7.32 -8.91 5.34
N ILE A 4 7.47 -8.96 4.01
CA ILE A 4 6.59 -9.75 3.13
C ILE A 4 7.49 -10.72 2.34
N PRO A 5 7.13 -12.02 2.22
CA PRO A 5 7.85 -12.99 1.40
C PRO A 5 7.61 -12.74 -0.10
N HIS A 6 8.17 -11.63 -0.60
CA HIS A 6 7.92 -11.02 -1.91
C HIS A 6 8.47 -11.81 -3.10
N LYS A 7 9.26 -12.86 -2.86
CA LYS A 7 9.73 -13.79 -3.91
C LYS A 7 8.63 -14.78 -4.34
N THR A 8 7.65 -15.04 -3.48
CA THR A 8 6.52 -15.93 -3.79
C THR A 8 5.47 -15.20 -4.62
N LYS A 9 4.70 -15.93 -5.45
CA LYS A 9 3.56 -15.38 -6.20
C LYS A 9 2.58 -14.65 -5.28
N ARG A 10 2.32 -15.20 -4.09
CA ARG A 10 1.50 -14.56 -3.04
C ARG A 10 2.09 -13.24 -2.56
N GLY A 11 3.40 -13.19 -2.32
CA GLY A 11 4.08 -11.98 -1.87
C GLY A 11 4.08 -10.87 -2.93
N GLN A 12 4.20 -11.22 -4.20
CA GLN A 12 4.05 -10.26 -5.31
C GLN A 12 2.61 -9.71 -5.38
N ALA A 13 1.60 -10.57 -5.26
CA ALA A 13 0.20 -10.16 -5.21
C ALA A 13 -0.12 -9.25 -4.01
N ALA A 14 0.50 -9.50 -2.85
CA ALA A 14 0.38 -8.63 -1.68
C ALA A 14 0.96 -7.23 -1.93
N LEU A 15 2.14 -7.15 -2.57
CA LEU A 15 2.75 -5.86 -2.92
C LEU A 15 1.92 -5.07 -3.95
N ALA A 16 1.27 -5.75 -4.90
CA ALA A 16 0.41 -5.07 -5.87
C ALA A 16 -0.84 -4.40 -5.26
N ARG A 17 -1.29 -4.87 -4.09
CA ARG A 17 -2.44 -4.27 -3.37
C ARG A 17 -2.05 -3.01 -2.60
N LEU A 18 -0.79 -2.90 -2.19
CA LEU A 18 -0.30 -1.76 -1.42
C LEU A 18 -0.03 -0.58 -2.37
N ARG A 19 -0.62 0.58 -2.07
CA ARG A 19 -0.34 1.84 -2.76
C ARG A 19 0.28 2.80 -1.74
N VAL A 20 1.45 3.34 -2.09
CA VAL A 20 2.17 4.30 -1.27
C VAL A 20 2.36 5.55 -2.12
N PHE A 21 2.00 6.70 -1.57
CA PHE A 21 2.12 8.01 -2.20
C PHE A 21 2.87 8.93 -1.23
N ASP A 22 3.73 9.81 -1.75
CA ASP A 22 4.29 10.92 -0.96
C ASP A 22 3.31 12.09 -0.97
N GLY A 23 2.84 12.48 0.22
CA GLY A 23 1.71 13.40 0.38
C GLY A 23 0.36 12.71 0.11
N ILE A 24 -0.70 13.52 -0.03
CA ILE A 24 -2.07 13.01 -0.28
C ILE A 24 -2.54 13.51 -1.64
N PRO A 25 -2.45 12.68 -2.70
CA PRO A 25 -2.96 13.06 -4.00
C PRO A 25 -4.51 13.09 -3.99
N PRO A 26 -5.14 13.97 -4.81
CA PRO A 26 -6.57 13.85 -5.11
C PRO A 26 -6.76 12.48 -5.79
N PRO A 27 -7.67 11.56 -5.39
CA PRO A 27 -8.94 11.65 -4.63
C PRO A 27 -8.89 11.14 -3.17
N TYR A 28 -7.70 10.99 -2.60
CA TYR A 28 -7.51 10.45 -1.25
C TYR A 28 -7.54 11.54 -0.16
N ASP A 29 -7.52 12.80 -0.58
CA ASP A 29 -7.57 14.02 0.24
C ASP A 29 -8.87 14.15 1.06
N LYS A 30 -10.00 13.82 0.43
CA LYS A 30 -11.34 13.91 1.05
C LYS A 30 -11.73 12.66 1.84
N ARG A 31 -10.94 11.57 1.74
CA ARG A 31 -11.22 10.34 2.49
C ARG A 31 -10.70 10.47 3.91
N ARG A 32 -11.49 10.02 4.90
CA ARG A 32 -11.07 10.03 6.31
C ARG A 32 -9.84 9.14 6.49
N ARG A 33 -8.76 9.73 7.00
CA ARG A 33 -7.53 9.02 7.36
C ARG A 33 -7.79 8.16 8.59
N VAL A 34 -7.39 6.90 8.53
CA VAL A 34 -7.45 5.97 9.66
C VAL A 34 -6.04 5.91 10.25
N CYS A 35 -5.91 6.27 11.52
CA CYS A 35 -4.69 6.04 12.29
C CYS A 35 -4.78 4.61 12.85
N VAL A 36 -3.78 3.79 12.52
CA VAL A 36 -3.63 2.41 13.03
C VAL A 36 -2.69 2.43 14.21
#